data_AF-A0A0G4NIA5-F1
#
_entry.id   AF-A0A0G4NIA5-F1
#
_cell.length_a   1.000
_cell.length_b   1.000
_cell.length_c   1.000
_cell.angle_alpha   90.00
_cell.angle_beta   90.00
_cell.angle_gamma   90.00
#
_symmetry.space_group_name_H-M   'P 1'
#
loop_
_entity.id
_entity.type
_entity.pdbx_description
1 polymer ?
#
loop_
_entity_poly.entity_id
_entity_poly.type
_entity_poly.pdbx_seq_one_letter_code
_entity_poly.pdbx_strand_id
1 'polypeptide(L)'
;VVGSRGDVQPFVALGNELQRHGHRVRLATHDTFADFVRKSGLEFYPIGGDPTELMAYMVKNPGLMPSMKSLRAGDIQKKRTMIAEMLEGCW
;
A
#
# COMPACT_ATOMS: atom_id res chain seq x y z
N VAL A 1 2.26 -2.10 -0.83
CA VAL A 1 3.62 -1.53 -0.83
C VAL A 1 3.51 -0.04 -0.93
N VAL A 2 4.12 0.69 0.00
CA VAL A 2 4.13 2.15 -0.01
C VAL A 2 5.60 2.55 -0.05
N GLY A 3 6.05 3.14 -1.15
CA GLY A 3 7.46 3.41 -1.40
C GLY A 3 7.75 3.87 -2.84
N SER A 4 9.03 3.98 -3.16
CA SER A 4 9.57 4.35 -4.47
C SER A 4 9.44 3.20 -5.50
N ARG A 5 9.83 3.44 -6.75
CA ARG A 5 9.91 2.38 -7.77
C ARG A 5 10.81 1.21 -7.32
N GLY A 6 11.91 1.50 -6.62
CA GLY A 6 12.83 0.50 -6.09
C GLY A 6 12.17 -0.41 -5.04
N ASP A 7 11.19 0.13 -4.31
CA ASP A 7 10.40 -0.64 -3.34
C ASP A 7 9.31 -1.46 -4.04
N VAL A 8 8.74 -1.00 -5.16
CA VAL A 8 7.64 -1.70 -5.86
C VAL A 8 8.14 -2.85 -6.73
N GLN A 9 9.30 -2.70 -7.38
CA GLN A 9 9.82 -3.67 -8.35
C GLN A 9 10.05 -5.09 -7.79
N PRO A 10 10.60 -5.29 -6.58
CA PRO A 10 10.77 -6.62 -5.99
C PRO A 10 9.44 -7.35 -5.77
N PHE A 11 8.37 -6.62 -5.41
CA PHE A 11 7.04 -7.22 -5.21
C PHE A 11 6.35 -7.58 -6.51
N VAL A 12 6.65 -6.85 -7.60
CA VAL A 12 6.23 -7.26 -8.94
C VAL A 12 6.90 -8.58 -9.33
N ALA A 13 8.21 -8.71 -9.11
CA ALA A 13 8.93 -9.95 -9.39
C ALA A 13 8.40 -11.13 -8.56
N LEU A 14 8.18 -10.92 -7.25
CA LEU A 14 7.59 -11.91 -6.36
C LEU A 14 6.17 -12.30 -6.79
N GLY A 15 5.33 -11.32 -7.15
CA GLY A 15 3.96 -11.56 -7.59
C GLY A 15 3.90 -12.40 -8.86
N ASN A 16 4.78 -12.13 -9.82
CA ASN A 16 4.88 -12.91 -11.05
C ASN A 16 5.29 -14.36 -10.76
N GLU A 17 6.23 -14.57 -9.84
CA GLU A 17 6.60 -15.93 -9.43
C GLU A 17 5.42 -16.65 -8.76
N LEU A 18 4.72 -15.99 -7.83
CA LEU A 18 3.51 -16.55 -7.20
C LEU A 18 2.41 -16.91 -8.23
N GLN A 19 2.21 -16.10 -9.27
CA GLN A 19 1.30 -16.44 -10.37
C GLN A 19 1.71 -17.73 -11.10
N ARG A 20 3.02 -17.98 -11.28
CA ARG A 20 3.51 -19.23 -11.90
C ARG A 20 3.21 -20.46 -11.05
N HIS A 21 3.08 -20.29 -9.73
CA HIS A 21 2.64 -21.35 -8.80
C HIS A 21 1.11 -21.41 -8.64
N GLY A 22 0.34 -20.67 -9.45
CA GLY A 22 -1.11 -20.74 -9.49
C GLY A 22 -1.84 -19.79 -8.54
N HIS A 23 -1.14 -18.83 -7.93
CA HIS A 23 -1.77 -17.85 -7.05
C HIS A 23 -2.36 -16.66 -7.82
N ARG A 24 -3.56 -16.22 -7.42
CA ARG A 24 -4.11 -14.93 -7.82
C ARG A 24 -3.44 -13.84 -6.98
N VAL A 25 -2.72 -12.94 -7.64
CA VAL A 25 -1.94 -11.90 -6.97
C VAL A 25 -2.44 -10.51 -7.36
N ARG A 26 -2.66 -9.69 -6.35
CA ARG A 26 -3.01 -8.27 -6.44
C ARG A 26 -1.99 -7.45 -5.68
N LEU A 27 -1.41 -6.44 -6.33
CA LEU A 27 -0.43 -5.54 -5.73
C LEU A 27 -1.08 -4.20 -5.42
N ALA A 28 -1.15 -3.89 -4.12
CA ALA A 28 -1.65 -2.62 -3.62
C ALA A 28 -0.51 -1.59 -3.53
N THR A 29 -0.57 -0.47 -4.25
CA THR A 29 0.44 0.62 -4.22
C THR A 29 -0.17 1.96 -4.68
N HIS A 30 0.64 3.02 -4.81
CA HIS A 30 0.20 4.32 -5.31
C HIS A 30 -0.20 4.26 -6.80
N ASP A 31 -1.15 5.11 -7.20
CA ASP A 31 -1.67 5.19 -8.58
C ASP A 31 -0.60 5.46 -9.64
N THR A 32 0.47 6.17 -9.27
CA THR A 32 1.62 6.41 -10.15
C THR A 32 2.31 5.12 -10.64
N PHE A 33 2.09 3.99 -9.95
CA PHE A 33 2.60 2.68 -10.36
C PHE A 33 1.54 1.76 -10.97
N ALA A 34 0.29 2.21 -11.12
CA ALA A 34 -0.81 1.37 -11.62
C ALA A 34 -0.48 0.72 -12.96
N ASP A 35 0.04 1.49 -13.92
CA ASP A 35 0.44 0.98 -15.23
C ASP A 35 1.63 0.03 -15.15
N PHE A 36 2.57 0.28 -14.25
CA PHE A 36 3.73 -0.58 -14.05
C PHE A 36 3.31 -1.96 -13.53
N VAL A 37 2.37 -2.00 -12.59
CA VAL A 37 1.79 -3.25 -12.05
C VAL A 37 0.95 -3.98 -13.09
N ARG A 38 0.03 -3.29 -13.77
CA ARG A 38 -0.84 -3.93 -14.76
C ARG A 38 -0.05 -4.50 -15.95
N LYS A 39 1.00 -3.80 -16.40
CA LYS A 39 1.89 -4.28 -17.47
C LYS A 39 2.66 -5.54 -17.10
N SER A 40 2.84 -5.84 -15.81
CA SER A 40 3.47 -7.09 -15.37
C SER A 40 2.51 -8.28 -15.33
N GLY A 41 1.21 -8.07 -15.57
CA GLY A 41 0.18 -9.10 -15.50
C GLY A 41 -0.43 -9.30 -14.11
N LEU A 42 -0.07 -8.46 -13.14
CA LEU A 42 -0.64 -8.49 -11.79
C LEU A 42 -1.91 -7.64 -11.71
N GLU A 43 -2.85 -8.03 -10.84
CA GLU A 43 -3.94 -7.15 -10.47
C GLU A 43 -3.40 -5.95 -9.68
N PHE A 44 -4.02 -4.79 -9.86
CA PHE A 44 -3.64 -3.56 -9.17
C PHE A 44 -4.76 -3.12 -8.22
N TYR A 45 -4.37 -2.70 -7.01
CA TYR A 45 -5.25 -2.00 -6.09
C TYR A 45 -4.66 -0.65 -5.70
N PRO A 46 -5.40 0.46 -5.88
CA PRO A 46 -4.96 1.75 -5.40
C PRO A 46 -5.03 1.75 -3.89
N ILE A 47 -3.90 1.98 -3.22
CA ILE A 47 -3.87 2.08 -1.75
C ILE A 47 -4.75 3.23 -1.22
N GLY A 48 -5.19 4.16 -2.08
CA GLY A 48 -6.11 5.24 -1.73
C GLY A 48 -5.49 6.26 -0.77
N GLY A 49 -6.19 7.38 -0.54
CA GLY A 49 -5.74 8.51 0.29
C GLY A 49 -4.99 9.58 -0.51
N ASP A 50 -4.94 10.82 0.01
CA ASP A 50 -4.16 11.89 -0.62
C ASP A 50 -2.66 11.49 -0.60
N PRO A 51 -2.00 11.35 -1.76
CA PRO A 51 -0.58 11.02 -1.85
C PRO A 51 0.28 11.95 -0.98
N THR A 52 -0.12 13.21 -0.82
CA THR A 52 0.54 14.22 0.02
C THR A 52 0.40 13.87 1.49
N GLU A 53 -0.77 13.44 1.94
CA GLU A 53 -1.02 13.04 3.33
C GLU A 53 -0.29 11.74 3.67
N LEU A 54 -0.30 10.76 2.75
CA LEU A 54 0.43 9.50 2.91
C LEU A 54 1.95 9.70 2.91
N MET A 55 2.48 10.52 2.00
CA MET A 55 3.90 10.89 1.99
C MET A 55 4.29 11.68 3.24
N ALA A 56 3.48 12.66 3.65
CA ALA A 56 3.70 13.41 4.89
C ALA A 56 3.69 12.48 6.11
N TYR A 57 2.83 11.46 6.14
CA TYR A 57 2.81 10.45 7.18
C TYR A 57 4.09 9.61 7.20
N MET A 58 4.56 9.14 6.04
CA MET A 58 5.81 8.37 5.93
C MET A 58 7.05 9.16 6.34
N VAL A 59 7.12 10.45 5.97
CA VAL A 59 8.22 11.33 6.38
C VAL A 59 8.17 11.61 7.89
N LYS A 60 6.96 11.74 8.47
CA LYS A 60 6.78 11.97 9.90
C LYS A 60 6.96 10.70 10.75
N ASN A 61 6.79 9.51 10.17
CA ASN A 61 6.88 8.23 10.88
C ASN A 61 7.78 7.28 10.08
N PRO A 62 9.10 7.29 10.33
CA PRO A 62 10.02 6.33 9.73
C PRO A 62 9.76 4.95 10.33
N GLY A 63 8.78 4.24 9.75
CA GLY A 63 8.32 2.94 10.19
C GLY A 63 6.82 2.76 9.94
N LEU A 64 6.45 1.62 9.33
CA LEU A 64 5.06 1.18 9.13
C LEU A 64 4.27 1.01 10.45
N MET A 65 4.95 1.03 11.59
CA MET A 65 4.32 0.93 12.91
C MET A 65 4.11 2.33 13.54
N PRO A 66 2.85 2.76 13.74
CA PRO A 66 2.57 4.01 14.44
C PRO A 66 3.12 3.92 15.87
N SER A 67 3.92 4.90 16.29
CA SER A 67 4.38 4.97 17.68
C SER A 67 3.20 5.17 18.64
N MET A 68 3.28 4.64 19.86
CA MET A 68 2.21 4.76 20.88
C MET A 68 1.82 6.22 21.21
N LYS A 69 2.66 7.21 20.87
CA LYS A 69 2.33 8.63 21.03
C LYS A 69 1.22 9.10 20.06
N SER A 70 1.11 8.49 18.89
CA SER A 70 0.09 8.81 17.88
C SER A 70 -1.31 8.27 18.22
N LEU A 71 -1.41 7.34 19.19
CA LEU A 71 -2.68 6.76 19.66
C LEU A 71 -3.44 7.68 20.63
N ARG A 72 -2.79 8.62 21.30
CA ARG A 72 -3.43 9.39 22.38
C ARG A 72 -4.23 10.62 21.93
N ALA A 73 -4.12 11.03 20.67
CA ALA A 73 -4.68 12.29 20.18
C ALA A 73 -5.84 12.07 19.21
N GLY A 74 -6.99 11.52 19.65
CA GLY A 74 -8.32 11.62 18.98
C GLY A 74 -8.50 11.13 17.53
N ASP A 75 -7.41 10.83 16.82
CA ASP A 75 -7.33 10.49 15.40
C ASP A 75 -7.75 9.05 15.10
N ILE A 76 -7.93 8.23 16.14
CA ILE A 76 -8.13 6.78 16.02
C ILE A 76 -9.40 6.45 15.24
N GLN A 77 -10.48 7.21 15.36
CA GLN A 77 -11.76 6.81 14.77
C GLN A 77 -11.80 7.01 13.25
N LYS A 78 -11.38 8.19 12.75
CA LYS A 78 -11.22 8.41 11.30
C LYS A 78 -10.13 7.52 10.70
N LYS A 79 -9.01 7.30 11.41
CA LYS A 79 -7.93 6.42 10.95
C LYS A 79 -8.34 4.95 10.87
N ARG A 80 -9.19 4.46 11.79
CA ARG A 80 -9.69 3.08 11.75
C ARG A 80 -10.60 2.85 10.55
N THR A 81 -11.47 3.81 10.19
CA THR A 81 -12.31 3.70 8.99
C THR A 81 -11.46 3.68 7.72
N MET A 82 -10.48 4.59 7.60
CA MET A 82 -9.57 4.61 6.44
C MET A 82 -8.75 3.32 6.33
N ILE A 83 -8.17 2.84 7.45
CA ILE A 83 -7.42 1.57 7.45
C ILE A 83 -8.35 0.38 7.15
N ALA A 84 -9.59 0.38 7.65
CA ALA A 84 -10.56 -0.66 7.35
C ALA A 84 -10.93 -0.66 5.86
N GLU A 85 -11.21 0.49 5.25
CA GLU A 85 -11.47 0.60 3.81
C GLU A 85 -10.27 0.14 2.97
N MET A 86 -9.05 0.51 3.37
CA MET A 86 -7.83 0.03 2.70
C MET A 86 -7.67 -1.48 2.82
N LEU A 87 -7.94 -2.06 4.00
CA LEU A 87 -7.83 -3.50 4.24
C LEU A 87 -8.92 -4.29 3.53
N GLU A 88 -10.16 -3.81 3.53
CA GLU A 88 -11.30 -4.45 2.85
C GLU A 88 -11.10 -4.44 1.33
N GLY A 89 -10.60 -3.35 0.74
CA GLY A 89 -10.36 -3.33 -0.70
C GLY A 89 -9.08 -4.06 -1.15
N CYS A 90 -8.15 -4.34 -0.23
CA CYS A 90 -6.99 -5.19 -0.51
C CYS A 90 -7.33 -6.68 -0.69
N TRP A 91 -8.57 -7.12 -0.43
CA TRP A 91 -9.04 -8.51 -0.58
C TRP A 91 -9.68 -8.79 -1.97
#